data_AF-A0A2X3JU18-F1
#
_entry.id   AF-A0A2X3JU18-F1
#
_cell.length_a   1.000
_cell.length_b   1.000
_cell.length_c   1.000
_cell.angle_alpha   90.00
_cell.angle_beta   90.00
_cell.angle_gamma   90.00
#
_symmetry.space_group_name_H-M   'P 1'
#
loop_
_entity.id
_entity.type
_entity.pdbx_description
1 polymer ?
#
loop_
_entity_poly.entity_id
_entity_poly.type
_entity_poly.pdbx_seq_one_letter_code
_entity_poly.pdbx_strand_id
1 'polypeptide(L)'
;MVLSEALTPVLAASLRANRATTERDVNQLTPRERDILKLIAQGLPNKMIARRLDITESTVKVHVKHMLKKMKLKSRVEAAVWVHQERIF
;
A
#
# COMPACT_ATOMS: atom_id res chain seq x y z
N MET A 1 -26.09 19.50 -24.81
CA MET A 1 -25.53 18.19 -25.15
C MET A 1 -25.24 17.46 -23.84
N VAL A 2 -26.26 16.81 -23.28
CA VAL A 2 -26.14 16.05 -22.02
C VAL A 2 -25.71 14.64 -22.41
N LEU A 3 -24.70 14.10 -21.73
CA LEU A 3 -24.25 12.72 -21.91
C LEU A 3 -25.45 11.78 -21.74
N SER A 4 -25.58 10.79 -22.63
CA SER A 4 -26.65 9.78 -22.58
C SER A 4 -26.77 9.21 -21.16
N GLU A 5 -27.99 9.11 -20.65
CA GLU A 5 -28.29 8.59 -19.30
C GLU A 5 -27.70 7.19 -19.09
N ALA A 6 -27.56 6.42 -20.18
CA ALA A 6 -26.91 5.11 -20.22
C ALA A 6 -25.40 5.12 -19.96
N LEU A 7 -24.72 6.26 -20.11
CA LEU A 7 -23.29 6.43 -19.83
C LEU A 7 -23.01 6.75 -18.36
N THR A 8 -24.01 7.24 -17.63
CA THR A 8 -23.92 7.56 -16.19
C THR A 8 -23.40 6.39 -15.34
N PRO A 9 -23.93 5.16 -15.45
CA PRO A 9 -23.43 4.03 -14.66
C PRO A 9 -21.99 3.64 -15.05
N VAL A 10 -21.62 3.77 -16.32
CA VAL A 10 -20.27 3.43 -16.82
C VAL A 10 -19.24 4.44 -16.32
N LEU A 11 -19.58 5.73 -16.36
CA LEU A 11 -18.77 6.80 -15.79
C LEU A 11 -18.67 6.68 -14.26
N ALA A 12 -19.77 6.40 -13.56
CA ALA A 12 -19.77 6.18 -12.12
C ALA A 12 -18.92 4.97 -11.71
N ALA A 13 -18.96 3.87 -12.47
CA ALA A 13 -18.12 2.70 -12.24
C ALA A 13 -16.64 3.01 -12.46
N SER A 14 -16.31 3.72 -13.54
CA SER A 14 -14.92 4.11 -13.87
C SER A 14 -14.35 5.08 -12.83
N LEU A 15 -15.14 6.04 -12.35
CA LEU A 15 -14.76 6.97 -11.28
C LEU A 15 -14.57 6.23 -9.94
N ARG A 16 -15.41 5.23 -9.62
CA ARG A 16 -15.24 4.41 -8.41
C ARG A 16 -13.99 3.54 -8.47
N ALA A 17 -13.70 2.93 -9.63
CA ALA A 17 -12.47 2.18 -9.85
C ALA A 17 -11.22 3.06 -9.71
N ASN A 18 -11.25 4.28 -10.26
CA ASN A 18 -10.15 5.24 -10.16
C ASN A 18 -10.02 5.89 -8.76
N ARG A 19 -11.09 5.89 -7.95
CA ARG A 19 -11.06 6.39 -6.58
C ARG A 19 -10.42 5.41 -5.60
N ALA A 20 -10.48 4.11 -5.90
CA ALA A 20 -9.83 3.07 -5.07
C ALA A 20 -8.29 3.11 -5.16
N THR A 21 -7.73 3.57 -6.29
CA THR A 21 -6.28 3.71 -6.51
C THR A 21 -5.71 5.00 -5.92
N THR A 22 -6.50 6.08 -5.86
CA THR A 22 -6.07 7.38 -5.31
C THR A 22 -6.02 7.43 -3.78
N GLU A 23 -6.60 6.46 -3.07
CA GLU A 23 -6.59 6.45 -1.61
C GLU A 23 -5.30 5.91 -0.97
N ARG A 24 -4.42 5.25 -1.75
CA ARG A 24 -3.20 4.61 -1.24
C ARG A 24 -1.97 5.15 -1.98
N ASP A 25 -1.55 6.35 -1.61
CA ASP A 25 -0.38 7.00 -2.19
C ASP A 25 0.91 6.64 -1.42
N VAL A 26 1.80 5.90 -2.08
CA VAL A 26 3.11 5.48 -1.55
C VAL A 26 3.98 6.70 -1.15
N ASN A 27 3.73 7.88 -1.73
CA ASN A 27 4.45 9.11 -1.39
C ASN A 27 4.15 9.65 0.02
N GLN A 28 3.09 9.16 0.66
CA GLN A 28 2.82 9.46 2.07
C GLN A 28 3.70 8.66 3.05
N LEU A 29 4.39 7.62 2.55
CA LEU A 29 5.33 6.84 3.34
C LEU A 29 6.65 7.60 3.50
N THR A 30 7.18 7.58 4.71
CA THR A 30 8.57 7.97 4.98
C THR A 30 9.53 7.03 4.23
N PRO A 31 10.78 7.45 3.99
CA PRO A 31 11.78 6.60 3.35
C PRO A 31 11.91 5.23 4.02
N ARG A 32 11.90 5.20 5.37
CA ARG A 32 12.01 3.96 6.13
C ARG A 32 10.78 3.05 6.00
N GLU A 33 9.58 3.62 6.00
CA GLU A 33 8.35 2.84 5.76
C GLU A 33 8.32 2.25 4.35
N ARG A 34 8.85 2.99 3.36
CA ARG A 34 8.97 2.52 1.97
C ARG A 34 9.97 1.36 1.86
N ASP A 35 11.12 1.44 2.51
CA ASP A 35 12.08 0.33 2.59
C ASP A 35 11.45 -0.92 3.20
N ILE A 36 10.71 -0.75 4.30
CA ILE A 36 10.03 -1.85 4.98
C ILE A 36 8.94 -2.45 4.10
N LEU A 37 8.16 -1.64 3.39
CA LEU A 37 7.15 -2.11 2.45
C LEU A 37 7.76 -2.96 1.32
N LYS A 38 8.89 -2.53 0.74
CA LYS A 38 9.63 -3.31 -0.27
C LYS A 38 10.04 -4.68 0.27
N LEU A 39 10.57 -4.73 1.49
CA LEU A 39 11.01 -5.99 2.10
C LEU A 39 9.82 -6.88 2.50
N ILE A 40 8.68 -6.30 2.88
CA ILE A 40 7.44 -7.05 3.12
C ILE A 40 6.93 -7.69 1.82
N ALA A 41 6.98 -6.97 0.69
CA ALA A 41 6.58 -7.48 -0.61
C ALA A 41 7.47 -8.65 -1.09
N GLN A 42 8.73 -8.70 -0.63
CA GLN A 42 9.64 -9.84 -0.80
C GLN A 42 9.35 -11.02 0.15
N GLY A 43 8.36 -10.91 1.04
CA GLY A 43 7.99 -11.96 1.99
C GLY A 43 8.87 -12.06 3.23
N LEU A 44 9.75 -11.08 3.49
CA LEU A 44 10.70 -11.16 4.60
C LEU A 44 10.01 -11.00 5.96
N PRO A 45 10.27 -11.87 6.96
CA PRO A 45 9.75 -11.69 8.32
C PRO A 45 10.44 -10.52 9.03
N ASN A 46 9.81 -9.95 10.06
CA ASN A 46 10.32 -8.75 10.74
C ASN A 46 11.75 -8.92 11.28
N LYS A 47 12.11 -10.13 11.75
CA LYS A 47 13.47 -10.45 12.20
C LYS A 47 14.52 -10.29 11.09
N MET A 48 14.18 -10.64 9.85
CA MET A 48 15.09 -10.49 8.71
C MET A 48 15.13 -9.05 8.21
N ILE A 49 13.99 -8.35 8.22
CA ILE A 49 13.91 -6.91 7.91
C ILE A 49 14.79 -6.12 8.89
N ALA A 50 14.67 -6.42 10.19
CA ALA A 50 15.45 -5.83 11.27
C ALA A 50 16.96 -5.96 11.01
N ARG A 51 17.43 -7.18 10.68
CA ARG A 51 18.82 -7.45 10.32
C ARG A 51 19.28 -6.68 9.08
N ARG A 52 18.43 -6.58 8.06
CA ARG A 52 18.78 -5.94 6.78
C ARG A 52 18.86 -4.41 6.88
N LEU A 53 18.09 -3.82 7.80
CA LEU A 53 18.01 -2.39 8.03
C LEU A 53 18.81 -1.92 9.26
N ASP A 54 19.52 -2.84 9.93
CA ASP A 54 20.28 -2.61 11.17
C ASP A 54 19.47 -1.91 12.27
N ILE A 55 18.27 -2.45 12.55
CA ILE A 55 17.37 -1.97 13.61
C ILE A 55 16.77 -3.13 14.38
N THR A 56 16.07 -2.86 15.48
CA THR A 56 15.41 -3.91 16.27
C THR A 56 14.10 -4.39 15.63
N GLU A 57 13.68 -5.62 15.94
CA GLU A 57 12.39 -6.16 15.46
C GLU A 57 11.19 -5.35 15.97
N SER A 58 11.26 -4.82 17.19
CA SER A 58 10.21 -3.94 17.74
C SER A 58 10.11 -2.63 16.96
N THR A 59 11.23 -2.04 16.54
CA THR A 59 11.25 -0.87 15.65
C THR A 59 10.58 -1.18 14.31
N VAL A 60 10.87 -2.35 13.71
CA VAL A 60 10.17 -2.79 12.48
C VAL A 60 8.66 -2.87 12.72
N LYS A 61 8.21 -3.48 13.82
CA LYS A 61 6.77 -3.60 14.15
C LYS A 61 6.08 -2.24 14.22
N VAL A 62 6.73 -1.23 14.81
CA VAL A 62 6.20 0.15 14.87
C VAL A 62 6.04 0.74 13.47
N HIS A 63 7.08 0.68 12.64
CA HIS A 63 6.99 1.17 11.26
C HIS A 63 5.95 0.42 10.43
N VAL A 64 5.82 -0.90 10.59
CA VAL A 64 4.78 -1.68 9.91
C VAL A 64 3.39 -1.19 10.31
N LYS A 65 3.14 -0.99 11.61
CA LYS A 65 1.87 -0.45 12.11
C LYS A 65 1.54 0.91 11.49
N HIS A 66 2.51 1.83 11.46
CA HIS A 66 2.31 3.17 10.90
C HIS A 66 2.12 3.15 9.38
N MET A 67 2.92 2.35 8.66
CA MET A 67 2.80 2.16 7.22
C MET A 67 1.43 1.58 6.84
N LEU A 68 0.97 0.53 7.52
CA LEU A 68 -0.35 -0.06 7.29
C LEU A 68 -1.47 0.95 7.53
N LYS A 69 -1.37 1.76 8.59
CA LYS A 69 -2.34 2.84 8.86
C LYS A 69 -2.36 3.87 7.73
N LYS A 70 -1.20 4.32 7.25
CA LYS A 70 -1.10 5.30 6.14
C LYS A 70 -1.66 4.75 4.83
N MET A 71 -1.38 3.47 4.52
CA MET A 71 -1.87 2.82 3.30
C MET A 71 -3.30 2.29 3.44
N LYS A 72 -3.96 2.47 4.60
CA LYS A 72 -5.29 1.91 4.90
C LYS A 72 -5.38 0.40 4.65
N LEU A 73 -4.34 -0.32 5.06
CA LEU A 73 -4.24 -1.78 4.95
C LEU A 73 -4.36 -2.41 6.34
N LYS A 74 -4.98 -3.58 6.43
CA LYS A 74 -5.26 -4.25 7.70
C LYS A 74 -4.17 -5.24 8.09
N SER A 75 -3.39 -5.72 7.13
CA SER A 75 -2.36 -6.72 7.39
C SER A 75 -1.13 -6.57 6.48
N ARG A 76 -0.02 -7.17 6.92
CA ARG A 76 1.19 -7.29 6.10
C ARG A 76 0.97 -8.10 4.81
N VAL A 77 0.03 -9.05 4.83
CA VAL A 77 -0.28 -9.87 3.66
C VAL A 77 -1.00 -9.02 2.63
N GLU A 78 -1.98 -8.22 3.06
CA GLU A 78 -2.62 -7.22 2.20
C GLU A 78 -1.59 -6.25 1.63
N ALA A 79 -0.62 -5.78 2.42
CA ALA A 79 0.47 -4.94 1.92
C ALA A 79 1.34 -5.60 0.86
N ALA A 80 1.71 -6.86 1.05
CA ALA A 80 2.48 -7.58 0.03
C ALA A 80 1.67 -7.75 -1.26
N VAL A 81 0.40 -8.16 -1.17
CA VAL A 81 -0.48 -8.34 -2.33
C VAL A 81 -0.70 -7.02 -3.07
N TRP A 82 -0.98 -5.94 -2.33
CA TRP A 82 -1.20 -4.61 -2.90
C TRP A 82 0.00 -4.12 -3.72
N VAL A 83 1.22 -4.29 -3.21
CA VAL A 83 2.45 -3.92 -3.93
C VAL A 83 2.56 -4.66 -5.28
N HIS A 84 2.25 -5.96 -5.29
CA HIS A 84 2.28 -6.77 -6.53
C HIS A 84 1.16 -6.41 -7.51
N GLN A 85 -0.04 -6.09 -7.02
CA GLN A 85 -1.20 -5.72 -7.85
C GLN A 85 -1.01 -4.37 -8.55
N GLU A 86 -0.58 -3.36 -7.79
CA GLU A 86 -0.41 -1.99 -8.29
C GLU A 86 0.97 -1.77 -8.93
N ARG A 87 1.82 -2.81 -9.01
CA ARG A 87 3.19 -2.79 -9.55
C ARG A 87 4.02 -1.65 -8.94
N ILE A 88 3.93 -1.55 -7.62
CA ILE A 88 4.65 -0.55 -6.86
C ILE A 88 6.06 -1.08 -6.65
N PHE A 89 7.07 -0.34 -7.15
CA PHE A 89 8.50 -0.69 -7.19
C PHE A 89 8.95 -1.61 -8.33
#